data_AF-F4C944-F1
#
_entry.id   AF-F4C944-F1
#
_cell.length_a   1.000
_cell.length_b   1.000
_cell.length_c   1.000
_cell.angle_alpha   90.00
_cell.angle_beta   90.00
_cell.angle_gamma   90.00
#
_symmetry.space_group_name_H-M   'P 1'
#
loop_
_entity.id
_entity.type
_entity.pdbx_description
1 polymer ?
#
loop_
_entity_poly.entity_id
_entity_poly.type
_entity_poly.pdbx_seq_one_letter_code
_entity_poly.pdbx_strand_id
1 'polypeptide(L)'
;MSPSNYCEHSIRLLGFYIILSVGFFAQAAMGPMAYQKELDLVDSLLQKKDYEQAKSNLYHLLQRGQTIRNNGLIGRSYMGLGSVLLQQGKPDSALSFYLKSMNYLLGKQHAKERASVFINLGTLYSQLKQFSLAEHYLQEALTKDLPAALRLKCLSNLAGVYFEQKKRKEALLTFQEALHLAKKQKNQPVEAILYTNLSNFYIKEKAWDQSIEYAKISLSLRESLHQAPSVITLNNLGYALIRKGEFLQGVHVFKKALPYASLPEKKQLYYNLYTAYKSMGSDRLSWKAIEAYDNIKDSLASLDYQQKVAALTAAYQSAEKQRKIEQLARENAVQKQQLRQQLYLIFAVCLIVILMIGLIVLRWRNLKVKQQLETAILQRRFLLLQLNPHFIFNALQSVQQYIYRNNSALSMQYLSSFSRLIRLVLENSDKELISLEEELDLLDKYLHLQQLNASRPFTYEIQFSPELKVEEVLIPSMLLQPLVENAIVHGVKNREDGKIYIYVEKEGAALHLLIEDNGSGIPVTKNANSLHRSMSMDILKQRILVLNKTGPYQISMEISNKQMDGASQGTCVHLRISR
;
A
#
# COMPACT_ATOMS: atom_id res chain seq x y z
N MET A 1 7.53 53.41 55.39
CA MET A 1 8.65 52.94 54.54
C MET A 1 9.36 54.17 53.96
N SER A 2 10.69 54.29 54.09
CA SER A 2 11.43 55.50 53.71
C SER A 2 11.35 55.79 52.20
N PRO A 3 11.29 57.07 51.78
CA PRO A 3 11.34 57.46 50.36
C PRO A 3 12.60 56.94 49.62
N SER A 4 13.68 56.64 50.35
CA SER A 4 14.93 56.11 49.79
C SER A 4 14.77 54.71 49.18
N ASN A 5 13.96 53.83 49.78
CA ASN A 5 13.86 52.43 49.37
C ASN A 5 13.01 52.24 48.11
N TYR A 6 12.04 53.13 47.86
CA TYR A 6 11.26 53.12 46.61
C TYR A 6 12.02 53.77 45.44
N CYS A 7 12.92 54.72 45.72
CA CYS A 7 13.73 55.41 44.71
C CYS A 7 14.84 54.50 44.11
N GLU A 8 15.45 53.61 44.89
CA GLU A 8 16.35 52.58 44.33
C GLU A 8 15.60 51.54 43.48
N HIS A 9 14.34 51.26 43.81
CA HIS A 9 13.46 50.38 43.05
C HIS A 9 13.01 51.01 41.72
N SER A 10 12.92 52.34 41.66
CA SER A 10 12.48 53.09 40.48
C SER A 10 13.59 53.19 39.41
N ILE A 11 14.87 53.36 39.81
CA ILE A 11 16.02 53.18 38.91
C ILE A 11 16.11 51.73 38.42
N ARG A 12 15.73 50.74 39.24
CA ARG A 12 15.66 49.35 38.76
C ARG A 12 14.64 49.25 37.64
N LEU A 13 13.46 49.87 37.69
CA LEU A 13 12.46 49.72 36.62
C LEU A 13 12.87 50.30 35.26
N LEU A 14 13.51 51.47 35.18
CA LEU A 14 14.07 51.96 33.89
C LEU A 14 15.45 51.38 33.56
N GLY A 15 16.27 51.13 34.58
CA GLY A 15 17.54 50.42 34.49
C GLY A 15 17.38 48.95 34.08
N PHE A 16 16.21 48.35 34.29
CA PHE A 16 15.89 47.00 33.82
C PHE A 16 15.76 46.96 32.30
N TYR A 17 15.38 48.09 31.66
CA TYR A 17 15.43 48.23 30.20
C TYR A 17 16.86 48.44 29.67
N ILE A 18 17.85 48.66 30.54
CA ILE A 18 19.27 48.89 30.18
C ILE A 18 20.01 47.57 29.92
N ILE A 19 19.44 46.43 30.28
CA ILE A 19 20.24 45.22 30.38
C ILE A 19 20.73 44.72 29.00
N LEU A 20 20.05 45.06 27.89
CA LEU A 20 20.34 44.49 26.55
C LEU A 20 20.02 45.46 25.40
N SER A 21 20.70 46.58 25.34
CA SER A 21 20.52 47.59 24.27
C SER A 21 21.25 47.24 22.96
N VAL A 22 22.16 46.25 22.96
CA VAL A 22 22.84 45.71 21.75
C VAL A 22 22.07 44.53 21.13
N GLY A 23 20.93 44.14 21.71
CA GLY A 23 20.00 43.22 21.08
C GLY A 23 19.31 43.88 19.89
N PHE A 24 19.42 43.28 18.70
CA PHE A 24 18.59 43.51 17.50
C PHE A 24 19.18 44.28 16.31
N PHE A 25 20.49 44.39 16.18
CA PHE A 25 21.13 44.64 14.88
C PHE A 25 22.09 43.50 14.57
N ALA A 26 21.66 42.55 13.74
CA ALA A 26 22.55 41.56 13.16
C ALA A 26 23.18 42.17 11.90
N GLN A 27 24.52 42.22 11.89
CA GLN A 27 25.30 42.21 10.67
C GLN A 27 26.08 40.89 10.71
N ALA A 28 25.53 39.87 10.04
CA ALA A 28 26.21 38.59 9.88
C ALA A 28 27.18 38.70 8.69
N ALA A 29 28.48 38.76 8.98
CA ALA A 29 29.51 38.64 7.95
C ALA A 29 29.89 37.16 7.72
N MET A 30 29.51 36.71 6.52
CA MET A 30 30.17 35.75 5.61
C MET A 30 29.98 34.21 5.77
N GLY A 31 29.09 33.68 4.91
CA GLY A 31 29.19 32.42 4.12
C GLY A 31 28.07 31.37 4.34
N PRO A 32 27.47 30.70 3.32
CA PRO A 32 27.36 30.97 1.87
C PRO A 32 26.07 31.74 1.48
N MET A 33 26.17 32.57 0.44
CA MET A 33 25.34 33.74 0.12
C MET A 33 23.89 33.51 -0.37
N ALA A 34 23.37 32.28 -0.47
CA ALA A 34 22.09 32.06 -1.15
C ALA A 34 20.87 32.67 -0.45
N TYR A 35 20.94 32.89 0.87
CA TYR A 35 19.78 33.31 1.70
C TYR A 35 20.05 34.50 2.61
N GLN A 36 21.21 35.18 2.45
CA GLN A 36 21.60 36.27 3.35
C GLN A 36 20.65 37.48 3.21
N LYS A 37 20.24 37.80 1.97
CA LYS A 37 19.31 38.91 1.72
C LYS A 37 17.95 38.71 2.40
N GLU A 38 17.43 37.49 2.44
CA GLU A 38 16.15 37.21 3.09
C GLU A 38 16.28 37.25 4.62
N LEU A 39 17.43 36.86 5.17
CA LEU A 39 17.73 37.01 6.59
C LEU A 39 17.92 38.50 6.97
N ASP A 40 18.62 39.28 6.16
CA ASP A 40 18.79 40.72 6.35
C ASP A 40 17.43 41.45 6.25
N LEU A 41 16.54 40.98 5.38
CA LEU A 41 15.17 41.46 5.30
C LEU A 41 14.40 41.18 6.60
N VAL A 42 14.53 39.99 7.17
CA VAL A 42 13.93 39.66 8.48
C VAL A 42 14.43 40.60 9.57
N ASP A 43 15.74 40.90 9.60
CA ASP A 43 16.31 41.84 10.57
C ASP A 43 15.76 43.26 10.38
N SER A 44 15.59 43.71 9.14
CA SER A 44 14.93 44.99 8.82
C SER A 44 13.46 45.03 9.25
N LEU A 45 12.71 43.96 9.03
CA LEU A 45 11.31 43.84 9.45
C LEU A 45 11.18 43.85 10.98
N LEU A 46 12.10 43.17 11.68
CA LEU A 46 12.18 43.21 13.15
C LEU A 46 12.44 44.63 13.68
N GLN A 47 13.32 45.40 13.02
CA GLN A 47 13.55 46.81 13.39
C GLN A 47 12.30 47.68 13.21
N LYS A 48 11.52 47.41 12.15
CA LYS A 48 10.24 48.08 11.89
C LYS A 48 9.09 47.53 12.74
N LYS A 49 9.33 46.53 13.58
CA LYS A 49 8.33 45.79 14.37
C LYS A 49 7.25 45.13 13.53
N ASP A 50 7.54 44.82 12.27
CA ASP A 50 6.65 44.05 11.40
C ASP A 50 6.84 42.55 11.65
N TYR A 51 6.26 42.10 12.76
CA TYR A 51 6.43 40.73 13.25
C TYR A 51 5.75 39.69 12.37
N GLU A 52 4.66 40.05 11.70
CA GLU A 52 3.90 39.11 10.87
C GLU A 52 4.65 38.83 9.57
N GLN A 53 5.16 39.87 8.90
CA GLN A 53 5.97 39.66 7.70
C GLN A 53 7.31 38.98 8.03
N ALA A 54 7.92 39.30 9.18
CA ALA A 54 9.13 38.63 9.66
C ALA A 54 8.89 37.12 9.87
N LYS A 55 7.81 36.72 10.56
CA LYS A 55 7.45 35.31 10.76
C LYS A 55 7.18 34.60 9.44
N SER A 56 6.42 35.23 8.55
CA SER A 56 6.09 34.65 7.24
C SER A 56 7.36 34.31 6.46
N ASN A 57 8.30 35.24 6.36
CA ASN A 57 9.60 35.01 5.73
C ASN A 57 10.40 33.91 6.43
N LEU A 58 10.43 33.88 7.76
CA LEU A 58 11.13 32.85 8.53
C LEU A 58 10.53 31.45 8.34
N TYR A 59 9.20 31.32 8.23
CA TYR A 59 8.56 30.04 7.93
C TYR A 59 8.87 29.57 6.51
N HIS A 60 8.92 30.48 5.54
CA HIS A 60 9.34 30.17 4.18
C HIS A 60 10.80 29.68 4.14
N LEU A 61 11.72 30.36 4.85
CA LEU A 61 13.12 29.94 4.98
C LEU A 61 13.24 28.58 5.69
N LEU A 62 12.43 28.34 6.72
CA LEU A 62 12.39 27.08 7.44
C LEU A 62 11.96 25.92 6.53
N GLN A 63 10.84 26.08 5.81
CA GLN A 63 10.34 25.07 4.87
C GLN A 63 11.37 24.79 3.78
N ARG A 64 11.99 25.83 3.22
CA ARG A 64 13.02 25.69 2.20
C ARG A 64 14.24 24.95 2.74
N GLY A 65 14.68 25.30 3.95
CA GLY A 65 15.77 24.62 4.67
C GLY A 65 15.49 23.13 4.88
N GLN A 66 14.24 22.76 5.21
CA GLN A 66 13.82 21.36 5.33
C GLN A 66 13.86 20.63 3.99
N THR A 67 13.37 21.26 2.90
CA THR A 67 13.38 20.69 1.55
C THR A 67 14.80 20.38 1.07
N ILE A 68 15.73 21.31 1.27
CA ILE A 68 17.14 21.13 0.85
C ILE A 68 18.03 20.48 1.92
N ARG A 69 17.44 20.06 3.05
CA ARG A 69 18.13 19.46 4.21
C ARG A 69 19.33 20.28 4.73
N ASN A 70 19.20 21.61 4.73
CA ASN A 70 20.23 22.52 5.22
C ASN A 70 20.00 22.86 6.70
N ASN A 71 20.69 22.14 7.58
CA ASN A 71 20.61 22.32 9.03
C ASN A 71 20.98 23.74 9.50
N GLY A 72 21.92 24.41 8.84
CA GLY A 72 22.28 25.79 9.17
C GLY A 72 21.13 26.76 8.90
N LEU A 73 20.45 26.62 7.76
CA LEU A 73 19.29 27.45 7.42
C LEU A 73 18.09 27.16 8.33
N ILE A 74 17.83 25.88 8.64
CA ILE A 74 16.78 25.48 9.60
C ILE A 74 17.06 26.08 10.98
N GLY A 75 18.30 25.94 11.47
CA GLY A 75 18.73 26.48 12.75
C GLY A 75 18.56 28.01 12.82
N ARG A 76 19.02 28.75 11.80
CA ARG A 76 18.85 30.20 11.73
C ARG A 76 17.38 30.63 11.67
N SER A 77 16.53 29.89 10.96
CA SER A 77 15.10 30.18 10.87
C SER A 77 14.40 30.00 12.22
N TYR A 78 14.68 28.91 12.94
CA TYR A 78 14.16 28.73 14.30
C TYR A 78 14.68 29.78 15.28
N MET A 79 15.96 30.16 15.18
CA MET A 79 16.53 31.24 15.99
C MET A 79 15.81 32.57 15.71
N GLY A 80 15.56 32.91 14.44
CA GLY A 80 14.81 34.10 14.07
C GLY A 80 13.38 34.10 14.62
N LEU A 81 12.68 32.96 14.55
CA LEU A 81 11.33 32.80 15.12
C LEU A 81 11.34 33.02 16.64
N GLY A 82 12.35 32.47 17.33
CA GLY A 82 12.57 32.72 18.76
C GLY A 82 12.75 34.20 19.07
N SER A 83 13.56 34.91 18.27
CA SER A 83 13.79 36.35 18.39
C SER A 83 12.53 37.19 18.16
N VAL A 84 11.69 36.85 17.18
CA VAL A 84 10.39 37.52 16.99
C VAL A 84 9.51 37.34 18.22
N LEU A 85 9.40 36.11 18.74
CA LEU A 85 8.54 35.81 19.89
C LEU A 85 9.03 36.49 21.16
N LEU A 86 10.35 36.59 21.34
CA LEU A 86 10.94 37.33 22.46
C LEU A 86 10.56 38.81 22.39
N GLN A 87 10.63 39.44 21.22
CA GLN A 87 10.18 40.83 21.05
C GLN A 87 8.67 41.02 21.28
N GLN A 88 7.87 40.01 20.98
CA GLN A 88 6.44 40.00 21.27
C GLN A 88 6.11 39.72 22.75
N GLY A 89 7.11 39.62 23.63
CA GLY A 89 6.92 39.35 25.06
C GLY A 89 6.51 37.92 25.37
N LYS A 90 6.86 36.95 24.51
CA LYS A 90 6.53 35.52 24.67
C LYS A 90 7.79 34.68 24.95
N PRO A 91 8.40 34.79 26.15
CA PRO A 91 9.68 34.16 26.45
C PRO A 91 9.62 32.63 26.43
N ASP A 92 8.55 32.00 26.89
CA ASP A 92 8.42 30.54 26.90
C ASP A 92 8.42 29.97 25.47
N SER A 93 7.67 30.62 24.58
CA SER A 93 7.66 30.24 23.17
C SER A 93 9.03 30.49 22.52
N ALA A 94 9.68 31.62 22.81
CA ALA A 94 11.01 31.94 22.32
C ALA A 94 12.05 30.88 22.72
N LEU A 95 12.03 30.45 24.00
CA LEU A 95 12.90 29.39 24.52
C LEU A 95 12.74 28.10 23.73
N SER A 96 11.49 27.68 23.47
CA SER A 96 11.22 26.45 22.70
C SER A 96 11.84 26.49 21.30
N PHE A 97 11.83 27.66 20.65
CA PHE A 97 12.41 27.86 19.32
C PHE A 97 13.94 27.94 19.35
N TYR A 98 14.54 28.54 20.37
CA TYR A 98 15.99 28.50 20.55
C TYR A 98 16.52 27.09 20.82
N LEU A 99 15.80 26.29 21.62
CA LEU A 99 16.15 24.88 21.84
C LEU A 99 16.04 24.05 20.55
N LYS A 100 14.97 24.25 19.77
CA LYS A 100 14.84 23.64 18.44
C LYS A 100 15.99 24.03 17.52
N SER A 101 16.36 25.31 17.49
CA SER A 101 17.50 25.80 16.72
C SER A 101 18.80 25.07 17.09
N MET A 102 19.05 24.89 18.39
CA MET A 102 20.26 24.23 18.90
C MET A 102 20.40 22.79 18.39
N ASN A 103 19.29 22.04 18.32
CA ASN A 103 19.29 20.65 17.84
C ASN A 103 19.80 20.50 16.39
N TYR A 104 19.62 21.52 15.54
CA TYR A 104 20.11 21.51 14.17
C TYR A 104 21.55 22.03 14.04
N LEU A 105 22.12 22.65 15.07
CA LEU A 105 23.43 23.31 15.03
C LEU A 105 24.52 22.56 15.82
N LEU A 106 24.34 21.27 16.09
CA LEU A 106 25.26 20.45 16.90
C LEU A 106 26.65 20.21 16.25
N GLY A 107 26.78 20.33 14.93
CA GLY A 107 28.05 20.13 14.23
C GLY A 107 29.08 21.27 14.44
N LYS A 108 30.39 20.94 14.45
CA LYS A 108 31.48 21.94 14.59
C LYS A 108 31.42 23.06 13.54
N GLN A 109 30.94 22.75 12.34
CA GLN A 109 30.77 23.69 11.23
C GLN A 109 29.78 24.84 11.51
N HIS A 110 28.95 24.73 12.55
CA HIS A 110 27.93 25.71 12.93
C HIS A 110 28.27 26.48 14.22
N ALA A 111 29.57 26.54 14.59
CA ALA A 111 30.01 27.19 15.82
C ALA A 111 29.55 28.66 15.94
N LYS A 112 29.54 29.41 14.83
CA LYS A 112 29.09 30.81 14.79
C LYS A 112 27.59 30.95 15.04
N GLU A 113 26.77 30.11 14.39
CA GLU A 113 25.33 30.09 14.60
C GLU A 113 24.98 29.66 16.03
N ARG A 114 25.67 28.66 16.59
CA ARG A 114 25.49 28.26 18.00
C ARG A 114 25.77 29.39 18.97
N ALA A 115 26.90 30.10 18.80
CA ALA A 115 27.22 31.25 19.63
C ALA A 115 26.11 32.32 19.56
N SER A 116 25.51 32.52 18.38
CA SER A 116 24.37 33.43 18.23
C SER A 116 23.13 32.97 19.00
N VAL A 117 22.82 31.67 19.00
CA VAL A 117 21.73 31.11 19.82
C VAL A 117 22.02 31.27 21.31
N PHE A 118 23.25 31.02 21.76
CA PHE A 118 23.67 31.23 23.15
C PHE A 118 23.55 32.69 23.59
N ILE A 119 23.96 33.66 22.75
CA ILE A 119 23.76 35.08 23.03
C ILE A 119 22.28 35.42 23.20
N ASN A 120 21.41 34.84 22.38
CA ASN A 120 19.97 35.06 22.47
C ASN A 120 19.34 34.35 23.68
N LEU A 121 19.82 33.17 24.08
CA LEU A 121 19.44 32.51 25.32
C LEU A 121 19.89 33.33 26.54
N GLY A 122 21.11 33.87 26.52
CA GLY A 122 21.60 34.79 27.55
C GLY A 122 20.72 36.03 27.68
N THR A 123 20.31 36.58 26.54
CA THR A 123 19.35 37.71 26.46
C THR A 123 18.00 37.32 27.10
N LEU A 124 17.45 36.16 26.73
CA LEU A 124 16.18 35.65 27.24
C LEU A 124 16.22 35.40 28.76
N TYR A 125 17.22 34.69 29.26
CA TYR A 125 17.33 34.38 30.68
C TYR A 125 17.61 35.62 31.52
N SER A 126 18.30 36.62 30.97
CA SER A 126 18.46 37.92 31.60
C SER A 126 17.13 38.66 31.75
N GLN A 127 16.24 38.61 30.74
CA GLN A 127 14.88 39.17 30.84
C GLN A 127 14.04 38.43 31.89
N LEU A 128 14.24 37.12 32.03
CA LEU A 128 13.64 36.28 33.07
C LEU A 128 14.29 36.45 34.45
N LYS A 129 15.28 37.34 34.61
CA LYS A 129 16.05 37.56 35.84
C LYS A 129 16.85 36.35 36.33
N GLN A 130 17.05 35.36 35.47
CA GLN A 130 17.88 34.18 35.74
C GLN A 130 19.33 34.50 35.36
N PHE A 131 19.95 35.44 36.09
CA PHE A 131 21.24 36.02 35.72
C PHE A 131 22.39 35.00 35.69
N SER A 132 22.37 33.98 36.56
CA SER A 132 23.40 32.93 36.55
C SER A 132 23.35 32.08 35.28
N LEU A 133 22.14 31.77 34.81
CA LEU A 133 21.95 31.02 33.56
C LEU A 133 22.25 31.89 32.33
N ALA A 134 21.91 33.18 32.41
CA ALA A 134 22.30 34.15 31.39
C ALA A 134 23.82 34.27 31.25
N GLU A 135 24.54 34.36 32.37
CA GLU A 135 26.01 34.36 32.41
C GLU A 135 26.58 33.08 31.77
N HIS A 136 26.08 31.92 32.18
CA HIS A 136 26.53 30.63 31.63
C HIS A 136 26.47 30.60 30.10
N TYR A 137 25.30 30.92 29.51
CA TYR A 137 25.16 30.91 28.05
C TYR A 137 26.02 31.99 27.36
N LEU A 138 26.18 33.17 27.96
CA LEU A 138 27.03 34.22 27.38
C LEU A 138 28.52 33.84 27.44
N GLN A 139 28.97 33.16 28.50
CA GLN A 139 30.33 32.63 28.58
C GLN A 139 30.56 31.51 27.55
N GLU A 140 29.61 30.59 27.38
CA GLU A 140 29.66 29.55 26.33
C GLU A 140 29.71 30.14 24.92
N ALA A 141 29.10 31.30 24.69
CA ALA A 141 29.18 31.99 23.40
C ALA A 141 30.57 32.57 23.12
N LEU A 142 31.35 32.96 24.15
CA LEU A 142 32.64 33.66 24.06
C LEU A 142 33.82 32.74 23.70
N THR A 143 33.69 32.03 22.59
CA THR A 143 34.77 31.22 22.02
C THR A 143 35.91 32.08 21.43
N LYS A 144 37.11 31.50 21.31
CA LYS A 144 38.31 32.18 20.78
C LYS A 144 38.11 32.73 19.36
N ASP A 145 37.40 31.98 18.51
CA ASP A 145 37.18 32.30 17.09
C ASP A 145 35.86 33.06 16.85
N LEU A 146 35.24 33.59 17.90
CA LEU A 146 33.98 34.32 17.79
C LEU A 146 34.18 35.61 16.95
N PRO A 147 33.39 35.82 15.87
CA PRO A 147 33.48 37.03 15.06
C PRO A 147 33.35 38.31 15.90
N ALA A 148 34.11 39.34 15.54
CA ALA A 148 34.21 40.58 16.33
C ALA A 148 32.85 41.25 16.59
N ALA A 149 31.91 41.21 15.65
CA ALA A 149 30.55 41.73 15.81
C ALA A 149 29.74 40.93 16.86
N LEU A 150 29.80 39.59 16.82
CA LEU A 150 29.15 38.73 17.81
C LEU A 150 29.82 38.84 19.18
N ARG A 151 31.14 38.99 19.22
CA ARG A 151 31.90 39.22 20.45
C ARG A 151 31.47 40.52 21.12
N LEU A 152 31.35 41.62 20.35
CA LEU A 152 30.86 42.89 20.86
C LEU A 152 29.46 42.75 21.47
N LYS A 153 28.55 42.09 20.77
CA LYS A 153 27.18 41.82 21.27
C LYS A 153 27.21 41.02 22.58
N CYS A 154 28.02 39.96 22.62
CA CYS A 154 28.13 39.10 23.78
C CYS A 154 28.70 39.84 25.00
N LEU A 155 29.79 40.59 24.84
CA LEU A 155 30.41 41.37 25.91
C LEU A 155 29.46 42.46 26.44
N SER A 156 28.73 43.12 25.54
CA SER A 156 27.74 44.14 25.92
C SER A 156 26.64 43.55 26.82
N ASN A 157 26.15 42.35 26.47
CA ASN A 157 25.15 41.64 27.24
C ASN A 157 25.72 41.11 28.57
N LEU A 158 26.93 40.55 28.55
CA LEU A 158 27.58 39.98 29.71
C LEU A 158 27.93 41.04 30.76
N ALA A 159 28.36 42.23 30.33
CA ALA A 159 28.60 43.37 31.22
C ALA A 159 27.32 43.77 31.98
N GLY A 160 26.17 43.77 31.29
CA GLY A 160 24.86 43.99 31.91
C GLY A 160 24.49 42.90 32.93
N VAL A 161 24.74 41.64 32.59
CA VAL A 161 24.50 40.51 33.51
C VAL A 161 25.40 40.59 34.76
N TYR A 162 26.70 40.87 34.60
CA TYR A 162 27.60 41.05 35.73
C TYR A 162 27.18 42.21 36.63
N PHE A 163 26.71 43.31 36.03
CA PHE A 163 26.19 44.45 36.76
C PHE A 163 24.98 44.09 37.63
N GLU A 164 24.00 43.36 37.08
CA GLU A 164 22.82 42.91 37.84
C GLU A 164 23.17 41.89 38.94
N GLN A 165 24.19 41.06 38.71
CA GLN A 165 24.73 40.17 39.74
C GLN A 165 25.59 40.89 40.80
N LYS A 166 25.77 42.21 40.69
CA LYS A 166 26.65 43.02 41.56
C LYS A 166 28.14 42.64 41.47
N LYS A 167 28.56 41.98 40.39
CA LYS A 167 29.97 41.70 40.06
C LYS A 167 30.62 42.95 39.47
N ARG A 168 30.91 43.93 40.35
CA ARG A 168 31.26 45.31 39.95
C ARG A 168 32.52 45.39 39.09
N LYS A 169 33.59 44.68 39.48
CA LYS A 169 34.87 44.72 38.78
C LYS A 169 34.75 44.11 37.38
N GLU A 170 34.12 42.95 37.31
CA GLU A 170 33.87 42.20 36.09
C GLU A 170 32.98 42.98 35.13
N ALA A 171 31.91 43.62 35.64
CA ALA A 171 31.04 44.48 34.86
C ALA A 171 31.81 45.65 34.23
N LEU A 172 32.59 46.39 35.03
CA LEU A 172 33.34 47.56 34.54
C LEU A 172 34.40 47.17 33.51
N LEU A 173 35.18 46.12 33.78
CA LEU A 173 36.19 45.60 32.85
C LEU A 173 35.54 45.16 31.52
N THR A 174 34.41 44.46 31.60
CA THR A 174 33.68 43.98 30.42
C THR A 174 33.05 45.14 29.64
N PHE A 175 32.54 46.18 30.31
CA PHE A 175 32.07 47.40 29.64
C PHE A 175 33.21 48.12 28.92
N GLN A 176 34.39 48.21 29.52
CA GLN A 176 35.57 48.83 28.91
C GLN A 176 36.06 48.03 27.69
N GLU A 177 36.11 46.70 27.77
CA GLU A 177 36.45 45.83 26.64
C GLU A 177 35.44 46.01 25.49
N ALA A 178 34.14 45.99 25.80
CA ALA A 178 33.08 46.19 24.80
C ALA A 178 33.19 47.58 24.15
N LEU A 179 33.44 48.64 24.92
CA LEU A 179 33.58 50.01 24.42
C LEU A 179 34.81 50.17 23.52
N HIS A 180 35.95 49.60 23.92
CA HIS A 180 37.16 49.59 23.09
C HIS A 180 36.91 48.86 21.76
N LEU A 181 36.23 47.71 21.81
CA LEU A 181 35.89 46.94 20.63
C LEU A 181 34.90 47.69 19.71
N ALA A 182 33.90 48.37 20.28
CA ALA A 182 32.95 49.21 19.53
C ALA A 182 33.66 50.36 18.78
N LYS A 183 34.57 51.06 19.47
CA LYS A 183 35.40 52.13 18.88
C LYS A 183 36.29 51.60 17.75
N LYS A 184 36.96 50.46 17.97
CA LYS A 184 37.80 49.81 16.96
C LYS A 184 37.00 49.44 15.70
N GLN A 185 35.74 49.02 15.87
CA GLN A 185 34.83 48.70 14.77
C GLN A 185 34.13 49.93 14.17
N LYS A 186 34.36 51.14 14.71
CA LYS A 186 33.63 52.38 14.36
C LYS A 186 32.10 52.23 14.48
N ASN A 187 31.64 51.38 15.41
CA ASN A 187 30.21 51.12 15.62
C ASN A 187 29.63 52.14 16.61
N GLN A 188 29.43 53.37 16.12
CA GLN A 188 28.93 54.50 16.91
C GLN A 188 27.55 54.26 17.56
N PRO A 189 26.57 53.57 16.91
CA PRO A 189 25.32 53.23 17.58
C PRO A 189 25.51 52.36 18.83
N VAL A 190 26.36 51.34 18.76
CA VAL A 190 26.66 50.47 19.91
C VAL A 190 27.49 51.21 20.97
N GLU A 191 28.37 52.11 20.55
CA GLU A 191 29.11 52.98 21.47
C GLU A 191 28.16 53.87 22.30
N ALA A 192 27.16 54.52 21.68
CA ALA A 192 26.18 55.34 22.40
C ALA A 192 25.38 54.50 23.42
N ILE A 193 25.05 53.27 23.05
CA ILE A 193 24.41 52.29 23.92
C ILE A 193 25.30 51.97 25.13
N LEU A 194 26.58 51.65 24.92
CA LEU A 194 27.51 51.32 26.00
C LEU A 194 27.72 52.49 26.96
N TYR A 195 27.78 53.73 26.47
CA TYR A 195 27.82 54.91 27.33
C TYR A 195 26.53 55.10 28.15
N THR A 196 25.36 54.76 27.60
CA THR A 196 24.11 54.74 28.38
C THR A 196 24.18 53.72 29.52
N ASN A 197 24.73 52.54 29.25
CA ASN A 197 24.87 51.47 30.25
C ASN A 197 25.90 51.85 31.32
N LEU A 198 27.03 52.45 30.94
CA LEU A 198 28.03 52.99 31.87
C LEU A 198 27.45 54.12 32.73
N SER A 199 26.64 55.01 32.17
CA SER A 199 25.94 56.03 32.95
C SER A 199 25.09 55.40 34.06
N ASN A 200 24.30 54.36 33.73
CA ASN A 200 23.51 53.64 34.73
C ASN A 200 24.38 52.90 35.77
N PHE A 201 25.52 52.33 35.33
CA PHE A 201 26.49 51.72 36.24
C PHE A 201 26.93 52.73 37.30
N TYR A 202 27.33 53.94 36.89
CA TYR A 202 27.76 54.99 37.80
C TYR A 202 26.63 55.60 38.64
N ILE A 203 25.37 55.56 38.18
CA ILE A 203 24.21 55.87 39.03
C ILE A 203 24.15 54.93 40.24
N LYS A 204 24.34 53.62 40.04
CA LYS A 204 24.32 52.64 41.13
C LYS A 204 25.53 52.76 42.06
N GLU A 205 26.68 53.11 41.51
CA GLU A 205 27.88 53.44 42.29
C GLU A 205 27.80 54.82 42.96
N LYS A 206 26.71 55.58 42.76
CA LYS A 206 26.50 56.93 43.29
C LYS A 206 27.55 57.95 42.82
N ALA A 207 28.25 57.66 41.73
CA ALA A 207 29.21 58.55 41.09
C ALA A 207 28.49 59.45 40.08
N TRP A 208 27.84 60.49 40.59
CA TRP A 208 26.93 61.33 39.81
C TRP A 208 27.61 62.04 38.64
N ASP A 209 28.81 62.58 38.83
CA ASP A 209 29.55 63.29 37.77
C ASP A 209 29.91 62.39 36.60
N GLN A 210 30.45 61.19 36.89
CA GLN A 210 30.75 60.19 35.86
C GLN A 210 29.48 59.76 35.12
N SER A 211 28.37 59.55 35.84
CA SER A 211 27.08 59.25 35.23
C SER A 211 26.62 60.35 34.26
N ILE A 212 26.74 61.62 34.67
CA ILE A 212 26.37 62.79 33.86
C ILE A 212 27.24 62.88 32.61
N GLU A 213 28.55 62.69 32.76
CA GLU A 213 29.52 62.71 31.66
C GLU A 213 29.16 61.65 30.59
N TYR A 214 29.05 60.38 30.99
CA TYR A 214 28.72 59.31 30.06
C TYR A 214 27.33 59.47 29.42
N ALA A 215 26.33 59.99 30.17
CA ALA A 215 25.03 60.29 29.60
C ALA A 215 25.11 61.38 28.52
N LYS A 216 25.88 62.45 28.76
CA LYS A 216 26.10 63.53 27.79
C LYS A 216 26.81 63.03 26.53
N ILE A 217 27.86 62.20 26.69
CA ILE A 217 28.57 61.58 25.55
C ILE A 217 27.60 60.70 24.74
N SER A 218 26.75 59.91 25.39
CA SER A 218 25.76 59.11 24.68
C SER A 218 24.76 59.97 23.90
N LEU A 219 24.30 61.08 24.47
CA LEU A 219 23.32 61.95 23.82
C LEU A 219 23.94 62.70 22.63
N SER A 220 25.14 63.25 22.78
CA SER A 220 25.85 63.94 21.69
C SER A 220 26.16 63.00 20.52
N LEU A 221 26.54 61.74 20.82
CA LEU A 221 26.77 60.74 19.79
C LEU A 221 25.48 60.40 19.03
N ARG A 222 24.35 60.24 19.72
CA ARG A 222 23.04 60.01 19.08
C ARG A 222 22.60 61.19 18.23
N GLU A 223 22.81 62.41 18.71
CA GLU A 223 22.52 63.64 17.96
C GLU A 223 23.35 63.71 16.67
N SER A 224 24.65 63.37 16.71
CA SER A 224 25.51 63.30 15.51
C SER A 224 25.08 62.24 14.50
N LEU A 225 24.35 61.21 14.96
CA LEU A 225 23.79 60.14 14.14
C LEU A 225 22.36 60.45 13.67
N HIS A 226 21.83 61.65 13.96
CA HIS A 226 20.44 62.03 13.73
C HIS A 226 19.42 61.06 14.33
N GLN A 227 19.76 60.42 15.45
CA GLN A 227 18.89 59.50 16.17
C GLN A 227 18.07 60.24 17.23
N ALA A 228 16.85 59.78 17.47
CA ALA A 228 16.05 60.25 18.59
C ALA A 228 16.81 60.06 19.93
N PRO A 229 16.66 60.98 20.89
CA PRO A 229 17.31 60.85 22.18
C PRO A 229 16.77 59.61 22.90
N SER A 230 17.67 58.90 23.58
CA SER A 230 17.30 57.75 24.39
C SER A 230 16.64 58.22 25.69
N VAL A 231 15.37 57.82 25.89
CA VAL A 231 14.58 58.10 27.10
C VAL A 231 15.33 57.64 28.35
N ILE A 232 15.96 56.48 28.25
CA ILE A 232 16.80 55.89 29.29
C ILE A 232 17.98 56.80 29.63
N THR A 233 18.70 57.29 28.61
CA THR A 233 19.89 58.14 28.81
C THR A 233 19.49 59.49 29.41
N LEU A 234 18.38 60.07 28.94
CA LEU A 234 17.82 61.28 29.52
C LEU A 234 17.37 61.05 30.96
N ASN A 235 16.73 59.93 31.27
CA ASN A 235 16.37 59.59 32.63
C ASN A 235 17.59 59.46 33.54
N ASN A 236 18.65 58.80 33.07
CA ASN A 236 19.90 58.66 33.83
C ASN A 236 20.55 60.02 34.10
N LEU A 237 20.63 60.87 33.08
CA LEU A 237 21.13 62.24 33.19
C LEU A 237 20.30 63.06 34.18
N GLY A 238 18.98 63.08 34.00
CA GLY A 238 18.06 63.82 34.86
C GLY A 238 18.17 63.36 36.31
N TYR A 239 18.20 62.04 36.54
CA TYR A 239 18.34 61.47 37.87
C TYR A 239 19.66 61.86 38.54
N ALA A 240 20.78 61.72 37.83
CA ALA A 240 22.09 62.09 38.37
C ALA A 240 22.17 63.59 38.71
N LEU A 241 21.58 64.46 37.87
CA LEU A 241 21.47 65.91 38.14
C LEU A 241 20.66 66.20 39.40
N ILE A 242 19.49 65.58 39.58
CA ILE A 242 18.70 65.72 40.82
C ILE A 242 19.51 65.29 42.05
N ARG A 243 20.22 64.17 41.96
CA ARG A 243 21.02 63.64 43.09
C ARG A 243 22.24 64.49 43.42
N LYS A 244 22.76 65.25 42.46
CA LYS A 244 23.81 66.24 42.63
C LYS A 244 23.29 67.58 43.19
N GLY A 245 21.97 67.79 43.22
CA GLY A 245 21.33 69.03 43.67
C GLY A 245 20.98 70.00 42.54
N GLU A 246 21.24 69.64 41.28
CA GLU A 246 20.92 70.45 40.09
C GLU A 246 19.45 70.26 39.68
N PHE A 247 18.51 70.61 40.57
CA PHE A 247 17.09 70.26 40.44
C PHE A 247 16.42 70.77 39.16
N LEU A 248 16.63 72.05 38.81
CA LEU A 248 16.01 72.67 37.64
C LEU A 248 16.45 71.99 36.33
N GLN A 249 17.74 71.69 36.20
CA GLN A 249 18.28 70.99 35.03
C GLN A 249 17.73 69.56 34.97
N GLY A 250 17.71 68.83 36.09
CA GLY A 250 17.18 67.47 36.13
C GLY A 250 15.70 67.40 35.73
N VAL A 251 14.87 68.32 36.22
CA VAL A 251 13.46 68.44 35.81
C VAL A 251 13.33 68.76 34.32
N HIS A 252 14.15 69.67 33.79
CA HIS A 252 14.15 69.98 32.36
C HIS A 252 14.48 68.75 31.51
N VAL A 253 15.48 67.97 31.92
CA VAL A 253 15.87 66.74 31.22
C VAL A 253 14.77 65.69 31.27
N PHE A 254 14.09 65.48 32.41
CA PHE A 254 12.95 64.56 32.48
C PHE A 254 11.79 64.99 31.58
N LYS A 255 11.50 66.30 31.50
CA LYS A 255 10.49 66.83 30.58
C LYS A 255 10.88 66.62 29.12
N LYS A 256 12.15 66.77 28.77
CA LYS A 256 12.69 66.47 27.42
C LYS A 256 12.50 64.98 27.05
N ALA A 257 12.49 64.08 28.03
CA ALA A 257 12.31 62.64 27.82
C ALA A 257 10.84 62.20 27.58
N LEU A 258 9.86 62.91 28.16
CA LEU A 258 8.44 62.53 28.14
C LEU A 258 7.83 62.31 26.74
N PRO A 259 8.12 63.14 25.71
CA PRO A 259 7.57 62.94 24.36
C PRO A 259 8.01 61.63 23.69
N TYR A 260 9.19 61.12 24.06
CA TYR A 260 9.79 59.92 23.47
C TYR A 260 9.46 58.65 24.27
N ALA A 261 8.88 58.78 25.46
CA ALA A 261 8.67 57.71 26.42
C ALA A 261 7.42 56.87 26.13
N SER A 262 7.55 55.55 26.21
CA SER A 262 6.45 54.59 26.30
C SER A 262 5.69 54.72 27.63
N LEU A 263 4.51 54.10 27.77
CA LEU A 263 3.73 54.16 29.02
C LEU A 263 4.53 53.69 30.27
N PRO A 264 5.27 52.55 30.25
CA PRO A 264 6.12 52.16 31.38
C PRO A 264 7.21 53.18 31.69
N GLU A 265 7.82 53.79 30.67
CA GLU A 265 8.85 54.79 30.86
C GLU A 265 8.29 56.10 31.41
N LYS A 266 7.11 56.54 30.93
CA LYS A 266 6.40 57.71 31.45
C LYS A 266 6.08 57.55 32.92
N LYS A 267 5.58 56.38 33.35
CA LYS A 267 5.34 56.07 34.78
C LYS A 267 6.58 56.44 35.61
N GLN A 268 7.74 55.94 35.19
CA GLN A 268 8.98 56.16 35.91
C GLN A 268 9.47 57.62 35.86
N LEU A 269 9.34 58.30 34.71
CA LEU A 269 9.68 59.71 34.57
C LEU A 269 8.79 60.61 35.45
N TYR A 270 7.49 60.34 35.55
CA TYR A 270 6.58 61.09 36.42
C TYR A 270 6.88 60.85 37.91
N TYR A 271 7.26 59.64 38.29
CA TYR A 271 7.75 59.39 39.65
C TYR A 271 9.03 60.18 39.96
N ASN A 272 9.97 60.21 39.01
CA ASN A 272 11.20 60.97 39.18
C ASN A 272 10.92 62.49 39.26
N LEU A 273 10.02 63.00 38.42
CA LEU A 273 9.53 64.39 38.50
C LEU A 273 8.87 64.69 39.85
N TYR A 274 8.04 63.77 40.38
CA TYR A 274 7.44 63.90 41.71
C TYR A 274 8.52 64.06 42.79
N THR A 275 9.54 63.19 42.79
CA THR A 275 10.63 63.26 43.77
C THR A 275 11.45 64.54 43.64
N ALA A 276 11.68 65.01 42.41
CA ALA A 276 12.38 66.26 42.15
C ALA A 276 11.59 67.47 42.67
N TYR A 277 10.31 67.58 42.33
CA TYR A 277 9.46 68.68 42.80
C TYR A 277 9.26 68.69 44.31
N LYS A 278 9.18 67.51 44.93
CA LYS A 278 9.13 67.38 46.40
C LYS A 278 10.42 67.89 47.05
N SER A 279 11.57 67.56 46.47
CA SER A 279 12.88 68.04 46.95
C SER A 279 13.06 69.55 46.76
N MET A 280 12.36 70.15 45.79
CA MET A 280 12.31 71.60 45.56
C MET A 280 11.27 72.34 46.41
N GLY A 281 10.48 71.64 47.25
CA GLY A 281 9.41 72.24 48.05
C GLY A 281 8.19 72.73 47.24
N SER A 282 8.02 72.26 46.00
CA SER A 282 6.92 72.68 45.11
C SER A 282 5.72 71.73 45.19
N ASP A 283 4.87 71.88 46.20
CA ASP A 283 3.74 70.96 46.48
C ASP A 283 2.77 70.81 45.30
N ARG A 284 2.39 71.92 44.66
CA ARG A 284 1.47 71.91 43.51
C ARG A 284 2.01 71.07 42.33
N LEU A 285 3.31 71.18 42.04
CA LEU A 285 3.94 70.45 40.94
C LEU A 285 4.20 68.98 41.32
N SER A 286 4.53 68.73 42.57
CA SER A 286 4.66 67.38 43.12
C SER A 286 3.31 66.63 43.01
N TRP A 287 2.21 67.27 43.40
CA TRP A 287 0.87 66.68 43.30
C TRP A 287 0.48 66.33 41.85
N LYS A 288 0.70 67.25 40.90
CA LYS A 288 0.47 66.97 39.46
C LYS A 288 1.29 65.80 38.93
N ALA A 289 2.54 65.67 39.40
CA ALA A 289 3.43 64.59 38.94
C ALA A 289 3.00 63.22 39.50
N ILE A 290 2.55 63.15 40.76
CA ILE A 290 2.07 61.89 41.33
C ILE A 290 0.70 61.49 40.76
N GLU A 291 -0.19 62.45 40.51
CA GLU A 291 -1.47 62.20 39.81
C GLU A 291 -1.24 61.59 38.41
N ALA A 292 -0.32 62.18 37.63
CA ALA A 292 0.06 61.62 36.33
C ALA A 292 0.68 60.21 36.45
N TYR A 293 1.48 59.97 37.50
CA TYR A 293 2.02 58.64 37.80
C TYR A 293 0.91 57.62 38.08
N ASP A 294 -0.07 57.95 38.92
CA ASP A 294 -1.16 57.06 39.31
C ASP A 294 -2.06 56.74 38.11
N ASN A 295 -2.41 57.74 37.30
CA ASN A 295 -3.18 57.54 36.06
C ASN A 295 -2.48 56.55 35.09
N ILE A 296 -1.16 56.64 34.95
CA ILE A 296 -0.39 55.72 34.11
C ILE A 296 -0.29 54.34 34.76
N LYS A 297 -0.11 54.28 36.09
CA LYS A 297 -0.06 53.02 36.83
C LYS A 297 -1.36 52.23 36.66
N ASP A 298 -2.50 52.89 36.74
CA ASP A 298 -3.82 52.27 36.54
C ASP A 298 -4.04 51.85 35.09
N SER A 299 -3.62 52.69 34.13
CA SER A 299 -3.63 52.35 32.70
C SER A 299 -2.75 51.13 32.37
N LEU A 300 -1.60 50.98 33.04
CA LEU A 300 -0.73 49.81 32.86
C LEU A 300 -1.32 48.55 33.50
N ALA A 301 -2.00 48.68 34.65
CA ALA A 301 -2.67 47.55 35.28
C ALA A 301 -3.84 47.03 34.43
N SER A 302 -4.63 47.94 33.85
CA SER A 302 -5.71 47.56 32.93
C SER A 302 -5.18 46.93 31.63
N LEU A 303 -4.07 47.45 31.09
CA LEU A 303 -3.40 46.86 29.92
C LEU A 303 -2.87 45.45 30.21
N ASP A 304 -2.19 45.22 31.34
CA ASP A 304 -1.67 43.91 31.75
C ASP A 304 -2.82 42.90 31.94
N TYR A 305 -3.93 43.35 32.54
CA TYR A 305 -5.13 42.53 32.66
C TYR A 305 -5.71 42.15 31.29
N GLN A 306 -5.87 43.12 30.37
CA GLN A 306 -6.33 42.85 29.01
C GLN A 306 -5.41 41.91 28.24
N GLN A 307 -4.08 42.06 28.38
CA GLN A 307 -3.10 41.17 27.75
C GLN A 307 -3.19 39.75 28.30
N LYS A 308 -3.34 39.57 29.62
CA LYS A 308 -3.53 38.26 30.23
C LYS A 308 -4.82 37.59 29.76
N VAL A 309 -5.93 38.35 29.71
CA VAL A 309 -7.20 37.84 29.18
C VAL A 309 -7.04 37.44 27.72
N ALA A 310 -6.44 38.27 26.87
CA ALA A 310 -6.20 37.97 25.46
C ALA A 310 -5.27 36.75 25.25
N ALA A 311 -4.22 36.61 26.08
CA ALA A 311 -3.33 35.45 26.03
C ALA A 311 -4.07 34.17 26.46
N LEU A 312 -4.89 34.23 27.51
CA LEU A 312 -5.67 33.11 27.99
C LEU A 312 -6.75 32.68 26.99
N THR A 313 -7.47 33.64 26.38
CA THR A 313 -8.48 33.34 25.35
C THR A 313 -7.84 32.75 24.10
N ALA A 314 -6.69 33.28 23.66
CA ALA A 314 -5.94 32.71 22.54
C ALA A 314 -5.44 31.28 22.85
N ALA A 315 -4.93 31.03 24.06
CA ALA A 315 -4.50 29.71 24.48
C ALA A 315 -5.68 28.72 24.55
N TYR A 316 -6.82 29.16 25.09
CA TYR A 316 -8.06 28.39 25.13
C TYR A 316 -8.55 28.03 23.73
N GLN A 317 -8.67 29.02 22.83
CA GLN A 317 -9.08 28.81 21.45
C GLN A 317 -8.12 27.89 20.69
N SER A 318 -6.80 28.02 20.94
CA SER A 318 -5.80 27.13 20.35
C SER A 318 -5.97 25.70 20.85
N ALA A 319 -6.22 25.50 22.15
CA ALA A 319 -6.46 24.18 22.72
C ALA A 319 -7.77 23.55 22.19
N GLU A 320 -8.83 24.34 22.01
CA GLU A 320 -10.09 23.89 21.43
C GLU A 320 -9.92 23.45 19.97
N LYS A 321 -9.23 24.25 19.15
CA LYS A 321 -8.88 23.88 17.77
C LYS A 321 -8.06 22.60 17.72
N GLN A 322 -7.07 22.46 18.62
CA GLN A 322 -6.23 21.26 18.70
C GLN A 322 -7.05 20.02 19.04
N ARG A 323 -7.96 20.11 20.03
CA ARG A 323 -8.90 19.02 20.35
C ARG A 323 -9.78 18.64 19.17
N LYS A 324 -10.26 19.63 18.41
CA LYS A 324 -11.08 19.36 17.22
C LYS A 324 -10.29 18.65 16.12
N ILE A 325 -9.04 19.05 15.88
CA ILE A 325 -8.14 18.38 14.94
C ILE A 325 -7.90 16.93 15.37
N GLU A 326 -7.62 16.69 16.65
CA GLU A 326 -7.42 15.35 17.20
C GLU A 326 -8.69 14.48 17.07
N GLN A 327 -9.86 15.06 17.32
CA GLN A 327 -11.14 14.37 17.12
C GLN A 327 -11.34 13.97 15.65
N LEU A 328 -11.17 14.91 14.72
CA LEU A 328 -11.28 14.64 13.28
C LEU A 328 -10.24 13.62 12.81
N ALA A 329 -9.04 13.63 13.37
CA ALA A 329 -8.01 12.65 13.06
C ALA A 329 -8.40 11.24 13.52
N ARG A 330 -9.00 11.11 14.72
CA ARG A 330 -9.56 9.84 15.22
C ARG A 330 -10.72 9.35 14.36
N GLU A 331 -11.67 10.23 14.01
CA GLU A 331 -12.80 9.90 13.14
C GLU A 331 -12.31 9.42 11.76
N ASN A 332 -11.37 10.14 11.15
CA ASN A 332 -10.75 9.74 9.88
C ASN A 332 -10.01 8.40 9.99
N ALA A 333 -9.34 8.12 11.10
CA ALA A 333 -8.65 6.84 11.31
C ALA A 333 -9.66 5.68 11.40
N VAL A 334 -10.76 5.87 12.14
CA VAL A 334 -11.85 4.89 12.24
C VAL A 334 -12.51 4.67 10.90
N GLN A 335 -12.83 5.74 10.14
CA GLN A 335 -13.38 5.61 8.78
C GLN A 335 -12.43 4.85 7.85
N LYS A 336 -11.13 5.14 7.88
CA LYS A 336 -10.12 4.39 7.11
C LYS A 336 -10.05 2.91 7.50
N GLN A 337 -10.28 2.59 8.78
CA GLN A 337 -10.33 1.21 9.25
C GLN A 337 -11.61 0.51 8.78
N GLN A 338 -12.77 1.17 8.85
CA GLN A 338 -14.04 0.66 8.34
C GLN A 338 -13.98 0.41 6.83
N LEU A 339 -13.40 1.34 6.05
CA LEU A 339 -13.23 1.16 4.60
C LEU A 339 -12.36 -0.06 4.27
N ARG A 340 -11.27 -0.28 5.03
CA ARG A 340 -10.44 -1.49 4.87
C ARG A 340 -11.23 -2.77 5.18
N GLN A 341 -12.03 -2.77 6.23
CA GLN A 341 -12.90 -3.91 6.56
C GLN A 341 -13.93 -4.18 5.46
N GLN A 342 -14.56 -3.13 4.90
CA GLN A 342 -15.48 -3.26 3.77
C GLN A 342 -14.79 -3.83 2.53
N LEU A 343 -13.57 -3.38 2.21
CA LEU A 343 -12.80 -3.93 1.10
C LEU A 343 -12.47 -5.42 1.29
N TYR A 344 -12.11 -5.84 2.50
CA TYR A 344 -11.89 -7.27 2.79
C TYR A 344 -13.18 -8.10 2.64
N LEU A 345 -14.33 -7.57 3.07
CA LEU A 345 -15.62 -8.22 2.90
C LEU A 345 -15.99 -8.36 1.42
N ILE A 346 -15.84 -7.29 0.63
CA ILE A 346 -16.09 -7.32 -0.83
C ILE A 346 -15.19 -8.36 -1.49
N PHE A 347 -13.90 -8.37 -1.16
CA PHE A 347 -12.95 -9.35 -1.71
C PHE A 347 -13.32 -10.79 -1.35
N ALA A 348 -13.74 -11.05 -0.11
CA ALA A 348 -14.19 -12.36 0.34
C ALA A 348 -15.45 -12.82 -0.42
N VAL A 349 -16.43 -11.93 -0.62
CA VAL A 349 -17.65 -12.23 -1.39
C VAL A 349 -17.31 -12.54 -2.85
N CYS A 350 -16.46 -11.72 -3.49
CA CYS A 350 -16.02 -11.98 -4.86
C CYS A 350 -15.32 -13.34 -4.99
N LEU A 351 -14.46 -13.69 -4.03
CA LEU A 351 -13.78 -14.99 -4.01
C LEU A 351 -14.77 -16.17 -3.93
N ILE A 352 -15.80 -16.05 -3.08
CA ILE A 352 -16.87 -17.06 -2.95
C ILE A 352 -17.65 -17.21 -4.25
N VAL A 353 -17.99 -16.09 -4.92
CA VAL A 353 -18.69 -16.11 -6.21
C VAL A 353 -17.85 -16.80 -7.29
N ILE A 354 -16.55 -16.49 -7.37
CA ILE A 354 -15.62 -17.13 -8.31
C ILE A 354 -15.54 -18.64 -8.05
N LEU A 355 -15.44 -19.06 -6.79
CA LEU A 355 -15.44 -20.48 -6.39
C LEU A 355 -16.75 -21.18 -6.78
N MET A 356 -17.91 -20.55 -6.56
CA MET A 356 -19.20 -21.11 -6.98
C MET A 356 -19.30 -21.27 -8.50
N ILE A 357 -18.88 -20.26 -9.27
CA ILE A 357 -18.86 -20.35 -10.73
C ILE A 357 -17.96 -21.50 -11.18
N GLY A 358 -16.77 -21.63 -10.58
CA GLY A 358 -15.86 -22.75 -10.85
C GLY A 358 -16.50 -24.12 -10.60
N LEU A 359 -17.18 -24.30 -9.46
CA LEU A 359 -17.90 -25.54 -9.13
C LEU A 359 -19.03 -25.85 -10.12
N ILE A 360 -19.80 -24.84 -10.52
CA ILE A 360 -20.88 -25.00 -11.51
C ILE A 360 -20.32 -25.46 -12.86
N VAL A 361 -19.24 -24.83 -13.33
CA VAL A 361 -18.57 -25.20 -14.59
C VAL A 361 -18.04 -26.63 -14.54
N LEU A 362 -17.39 -27.02 -13.44
CA LEU A 362 -16.90 -28.39 -13.25
C LEU A 362 -18.04 -29.43 -13.26
N ARG A 363 -19.15 -29.14 -12.56
CA ARG A 363 -20.33 -30.01 -12.59
C ARG A 363 -20.92 -30.13 -13.99
N TRP A 364 -21.06 -29.01 -14.70
CA TRP A 364 -21.60 -29.02 -16.06
C TRP A 364 -20.74 -29.83 -17.02
N ARG A 365 -19.41 -29.69 -16.92
CA ARG A 365 -18.46 -30.49 -17.71
C ARG A 365 -18.60 -31.99 -17.40
N ASN A 366 -18.68 -32.37 -16.13
CA ASN A 366 -18.83 -33.77 -15.73
C ASN A 366 -20.16 -34.38 -16.22
N LEU A 367 -21.26 -33.62 -16.15
CA LEU A 367 -22.55 -34.07 -16.68
C LEU A 367 -22.50 -34.27 -18.20
N LYS A 368 -21.87 -33.35 -18.93
CA LYS A 368 -21.75 -33.42 -20.38
C LYS A 368 -20.92 -34.63 -20.83
N VAL A 369 -19.83 -34.94 -20.12
CA VAL A 369 -19.01 -36.14 -20.38
C VAL A 369 -19.82 -37.42 -20.15
N LYS A 370 -20.61 -37.50 -19.07
CA LYS A 370 -21.47 -38.66 -18.81
C LYS A 370 -22.50 -38.89 -19.93
N GLN A 371 -23.13 -37.82 -20.41
CA GLN A 371 -24.09 -37.90 -21.51
C GLN A 371 -23.45 -38.44 -22.79
N GLN A 372 -22.24 -37.98 -23.13
CA GLN A 372 -21.52 -38.47 -24.31
C GLN A 372 -21.22 -39.97 -24.21
N LEU A 373 -20.81 -40.45 -23.03
CA LEU A 373 -20.54 -41.86 -22.81
C LEU A 373 -21.79 -42.73 -23.00
N GLU A 374 -22.94 -42.32 -22.45
CA GLU A 374 -24.20 -43.06 -22.61
C GLU A 374 -24.61 -43.15 -24.08
N THR A 375 -24.51 -42.04 -24.83
CA THR A 375 -24.86 -42.05 -26.27
C THR A 375 -23.97 -43.00 -27.08
N ALA A 376 -22.67 -43.08 -26.78
CA ALA A 376 -21.75 -43.99 -27.44
C ALA A 376 -22.10 -45.47 -27.17
N ILE A 377 -22.48 -45.80 -25.94
CA ILE A 377 -22.91 -47.16 -25.56
C ILE A 377 -24.19 -47.56 -26.31
N LEU A 378 -25.17 -46.65 -26.40
CA LEU A 378 -26.43 -46.91 -27.10
C LEU A 378 -26.22 -47.14 -28.60
N GLN A 379 -25.34 -46.36 -29.24
CA GLN A 379 -24.99 -46.56 -30.65
C GLN A 379 -24.37 -47.94 -30.91
N ARG A 380 -23.49 -48.42 -30.02
CA ARG A 380 -22.91 -49.77 -30.11
C ARG A 380 -23.99 -50.86 -30.03
N ARG A 381 -24.93 -50.73 -29.09
CA ARG A 381 -26.04 -51.69 -28.93
C ARG A 381 -26.95 -51.72 -30.15
N PHE A 382 -27.25 -50.56 -30.72
CA PHE A 382 -28.10 -50.47 -31.91
C PHE A 382 -27.50 -51.22 -33.11
N LEU A 383 -26.19 -51.14 -33.33
CA LEU A 383 -25.50 -51.85 -34.41
C LEU A 383 -25.59 -53.38 -34.28
N LEU A 384 -25.59 -53.92 -33.05
CA LEU A 384 -25.74 -55.37 -32.82
C LEU A 384 -27.14 -55.87 -33.22
N LEU A 385 -28.17 -55.06 -32.97
CA LEU A 385 -29.56 -55.43 -33.26
C LEU A 385 -29.91 -55.38 -34.75
N GLN A 386 -29.17 -54.61 -35.57
CA GLN A 386 -29.43 -54.48 -37.01
C GLN A 386 -29.11 -55.74 -37.84
N LEU A 387 -28.47 -56.75 -37.25
CA LEU A 387 -27.90 -57.89 -37.99
C LEU A 387 -28.83 -59.09 -38.26
N ASN A 388 -30.04 -59.16 -37.68
CA ASN A 388 -30.92 -60.34 -37.79
C ASN A 388 -32.40 -60.15 -38.26
N PRO A 389 -32.85 -59.11 -38.99
CA PRO A 389 -34.26 -59.01 -39.37
C PRO A 389 -34.70 -60.12 -40.34
N HIS A 390 -33.88 -60.39 -41.37
CA HIS A 390 -34.26 -61.28 -42.46
C HIS A 390 -34.43 -62.74 -42.01
N PHE A 391 -33.58 -63.22 -41.11
CA PHE A 391 -33.70 -64.55 -40.52
C PHE A 391 -35.01 -64.73 -39.73
N ILE A 392 -35.39 -63.74 -38.93
CA ILE A 392 -36.63 -63.77 -38.12
C ILE A 392 -37.85 -63.80 -39.04
N PHE A 393 -37.88 -62.98 -40.09
CA PHE A 393 -38.99 -62.97 -41.05
C PHE A 393 -39.12 -64.31 -41.80
N ASN A 394 -38.01 -64.93 -42.21
CA ASN A 394 -38.05 -66.23 -42.89
C ASN A 394 -38.54 -67.35 -41.98
N ALA A 395 -38.11 -67.37 -40.72
CA ALA A 395 -38.55 -68.39 -39.77
C ALA A 395 -40.05 -68.28 -39.45
N LEU A 396 -40.59 -67.06 -39.34
CA LEU A 396 -42.04 -66.84 -39.16
C LEU A 396 -42.85 -67.28 -40.38
N GLN A 397 -42.35 -67.03 -41.60
CA GLN A 397 -42.98 -67.49 -42.84
C GLN A 397 -43.04 -69.02 -42.92
N SER A 398 -42.00 -69.70 -42.46
CA SER A 398 -41.93 -71.16 -42.42
C SER A 398 -42.93 -71.75 -41.43
N VAL A 399 -43.05 -71.17 -40.23
CA VAL A 399 -44.09 -71.56 -39.25
C VAL A 399 -45.49 -71.42 -39.88
N GLN A 400 -45.76 -70.31 -40.59
CA GLN A 400 -47.04 -70.13 -41.30
C GLN A 400 -47.28 -71.23 -42.34
N GLN A 401 -46.26 -71.65 -43.10
CA GLN A 401 -46.42 -72.74 -44.08
C GLN A 401 -46.72 -74.11 -43.43
N TYR A 402 -46.07 -74.47 -42.33
CA TYR A 402 -46.36 -75.73 -41.64
C TYR A 402 -47.75 -75.76 -41.01
N ILE A 403 -48.20 -74.61 -40.49
CA ILE A 403 -49.58 -74.43 -40.01
C ILE A 403 -50.57 -74.63 -41.17
N TYR A 404 -50.30 -74.04 -42.34
CA TYR A 404 -51.16 -74.16 -43.52
C TYR A 404 -51.24 -75.60 -44.08
N ARG A 405 -50.16 -76.38 -43.97
CA ARG A 405 -50.10 -77.79 -44.41
C ARG A 405 -50.69 -78.78 -43.40
N ASN A 406 -51.38 -78.32 -42.36
CA ASN A 406 -52.04 -79.13 -41.31
C ASN A 406 -51.11 -80.11 -40.56
N ASN A 407 -49.80 -79.81 -40.51
CA ASN A 407 -48.82 -80.65 -39.83
C ASN A 407 -48.47 -80.09 -38.45
N SER A 408 -49.41 -80.23 -37.51
CA SER A 408 -49.32 -79.60 -36.19
C SER A 408 -48.14 -80.07 -35.34
N ALA A 409 -47.63 -81.29 -35.55
CA ALA A 409 -46.49 -81.81 -34.80
C ALA A 409 -45.17 -81.16 -35.24
N LEU A 410 -44.93 -81.07 -36.55
CA LEU A 410 -43.75 -80.43 -37.12
C LEU A 410 -43.74 -78.91 -36.90
N SER A 411 -44.90 -78.24 -36.95
CA SER A 411 -44.98 -76.80 -36.67
C SER A 411 -44.64 -76.47 -35.20
N MET A 412 -45.12 -77.28 -34.24
CA MET A 412 -44.80 -77.11 -32.82
C MET A 412 -43.32 -77.40 -32.52
N GLN A 413 -42.75 -78.42 -33.16
CA GLN A 413 -41.32 -78.73 -33.05
C GLN A 413 -40.47 -77.58 -33.60
N TYR A 414 -40.80 -77.05 -34.78
CA TYR A 414 -40.10 -75.92 -35.39
C TYR A 414 -40.20 -74.65 -34.52
N LEU A 415 -41.39 -74.33 -34.01
CA LEU A 415 -41.59 -73.17 -33.14
C LEU A 415 -40.79 -73.30 -31.84
N SER A 416 -40.76 -74.48 -31.23
CA SER A 416 -39.95 -74.75 -30.03
C SER A 416 -38.45 -74.58 -30.28
N SER A 417 -37.94 -75.09 -31.40
CA SER A 417 -36.54 -74.94 -31.79
C SER A 417 -36.20 -73.48 -32.12
N PHE A 418 -37.10 -72.76 -32.79
CA PHE A 418 -36.95 -71.34 -33.08
C PHE A 418 -36.94 -70.48 -31.81
N SER A 419 -37.87 -70.68 -30.87
CA SER A 419 -37.89 -69.95 -29.60
C SER A 419 -36.63 -70.20 -28.77
N ARG A 420 -36.10 -71.44 -28.77
CA ARG A 420 -34.82 -71.76 -28.10
C ARG A 420 -33.66 -71.01 -28.73
N LEU A 421 -33.57 -71.01 -30.07
CA LEU A 421 -32.52 -70.29 -30.78
C LEU A 421 -32.58 -68.78 -30.56
N ILE A 422 -33.77 -68.16 -30.62
CA ILE A 422 -33.94 -66.71 -30.35
C ILE A 422 -33.54 -66.35 -28.92
N ARG A 423 -33.90 -67.20 -27.95
CA ARG A 423 -33.48 -67.01 -26.56
C ARG A 423 -31.96 -67.02 -26.42
N LEU A 424 -31.28 -68.00 -27.02
CA LEU A 424 -29.82 -68.09 -27.00
C LEU A 424 -29.14 -66.92 -27.71
N VAL A 425 -29.69 -66.47 -28.83
CA VAL A 425 -29.22 -65.27 -29.54
C VAL A 425 -29.34 -64.02 -28.65
N LEU A 426 -30.46 -63.83 -27.95
CA LEU A 426 -30.65 -62.69 -27.06
C LEU A 426 -29.73 -62.77 -25.83
N GLU A 427 -29.64 -63.93 -25.18
CA GLU A 427 -28.79 -64.15 -24.00
C GLU A 427 -27.29 -63.96 -24.31
N ASN A 428 -26.83 -64.31 -25.51
CA ASN A 428 -25.43 -64.17 -25.93
C ASN A 428 -25.13 -62.84 -26.63
N SER A 429 -26.13 -62.06 -27.03
CA SER A 429 -25.94 -60.75 -27.69
C SER A 429 -25.38 -59.65 -26.76
N ASP A 430 -25.63 -59.76 -25.45
CA ASP A 430 -25.09 -58.84 -24.43
C ASP A 430 -23.65 -59.18 -24.03
N LYS A 431 -23.17 -60.39 -24.35
CA LYS A 431 -21.81 -60.85 -24.06
C LYS A 431 -20.86 -60.45 -25.19
N GLU A 432 -19.76 -59.79 -24.83
CA GLU A 432 -18.70 -59.42 -25.79
C GLU A 432 -17.91 -60.64 -26.29
N LEU A 433 -17.77 -61.67 -25.45
CA LEU A 433 -17.11 -62.94 -25.73
C LEU A 433 -17.96 -64.09 -25.20
N ILE A 434 -18.02 -65.18 -25.95
CA ILE A 434 -18.62 -66.46 -25.54
C ILE A 434 -17.63 -67.59 -25.77
N SER A 435 -17.82 -68.71 -25.10
CA SER A 435 -17.03 -69.91 -25.36
C SER A 435 -17.27 -70.43 -26.78
N LEU A 436 -16.26 -71.09 -27.36
CA LEU A 436 -16.40 -71.74 -28.65
C LEU A 436 -17.47 -72.84 -28.60
N GLU A 437 -17.62 -73.52 -27.45
CA GLU A 437 -18.72 -74.45 -27.20
C GLU A 437 -20.09 -73.77 -27.36
N GLU A 438 -20.32 -72.62 -26.71
CA GLU A 438 -21.57 -71.86 -26.82
C GLU A 438 -21.84 -71.39 -28.26
N GLU A 439 -20.82 -70.97 -29.02
CA GLU A 439 -20.97 -70.60 -30.43
C GLU A 439 -21.30 -71.82 -31.31
N LEU A 440 -20.61 -72.96 -31.11
CA LEU A 440 -20.86 -74.18 -31.87
C LEU A 440 -22.24 -74.76 -31.57
N ASP A 441 -22.70 -74.75 -30.32
CA ASP A 441 -24.06 -75.16 -29.93
C ASP A 441 -25.13 -74.24 -30.57
N LEU A 442 -24.84 -72.94 -30.68
CA LEU A 442 -25.72 -71.99 -31.37
C LEU A 442 -25.75 -72.27 -32.88
N LEU A 443 -24.60 -72.58 -33.50
CA LEU A 443 -24.52 -72.97 -34.90
C LEU A 443 -25.24 -74.28 -35.19
N ASP A 444 -25.11 -75.29 -34.32
CA ASP A 444 -25.79 -76.58 -34.43
C ASP A 444 -27.32 -76.40 -34.44
N LYS A 445 -27.85 -75.67 -33.45
CA LYS A 445 -29.30 -75.37 -33.39
C LYS A 445 -29.76 -74.55 -34.59
N TYR A 446 -28.94 -73.62 -35.08
CA TYR A 446 -29.23 -72.83 -36.28
C TYR A 446 -29.29 -73.71 -37.53
N LEU A 447 -28.27 -74.55 -37.76
CA LEU A 447 -28.19 -75.48 -38.89
C LEU A 447 -29.31 -76.50 -38.87
N HIS A 448 -29.61 -77.08 -37.70
CA HIS A 448 -30.72 -78.01 -37.53
C HIS A 448 -32.08 -77.35 -37.85
N LEU A 449 -32.30 -76.11 -37.39
CA LEU A 449 -33.52 -75.36 -37.73
C LEU A 449 -33.62 -75.09 -39.24
N GLN A 450 -32.52 -74.73 -39.89
CA GLN A 450 -32.49 -74.53 -41.35
C GLN A 450 -32.69 -75.84 -42.13
N GLN A 451 -32.20 -76.96 -41.61
CA GLN A 451 -32.43 -78.29 -42.19
C GLN A 451 -33.91 -78.67 -42.17
N LEU A 452 -34.64 -78.33 -41.09
CA LEU A 452 -36.09 -78.52 -41.02
C LEU A 452 -36.84 -77.69 -42.07
N ASN A 453 -36.33 -76.48 -42.39
CA ASN A 453 -36.96 -75.51 -43.29
C ASN A 453 -36.58 -75.66 -44.77
N ALA A 454 -35.51 -76.38 -45.09
CA ALA A 454 -34.97 -76.42 -46.44
C ALA A 454 -35.91 -77.18 -47.38
N SER A 455 -36.21 -76.59 -48.54
CA SER A 455 -37.01 -77.23 -49.60
C SER A 455 -36.36 -78.50 -50.17
N ARG A 456 -35.05 -78.68 -49.96
CA ARG A 456 -34.22 -79.82 -50.36
C ARG A 456 -33.33 -80.23 -49.17
N PRO A 457 -33.16 -81.53 -48.90
CA PRO A 457 -32.36 -81.97 -47.76
C PRO A 457 -30.87 -81.64 -47.99
N PHE A 458 -30.23 -81.06 -46.98
CA PHE A 458 -28.77 -80.94 -46.91
C PHE A 458 -28.26 -81.65 -45.65
N THR A 459 -27.00 -82.05 -45.70
CA THR A 459 -26.28 -82.64 -44.56
C THR A 459 -25.21 -81.67 -44.09
N TYR A 460 -24.96 -81.63 -42.78
CA TYR A 460 -23.87 -80.85 -42.22
C TYR A 460 -23.09 -81.68 -41.23
N GLU A 461 -21.81 -81.36 -41.10
CA GLU A 461 -20.91 -82.02 -40.17
C GLU A 461 -20.03 -80.96 -39.50
N ILE A 462 -20.00 -80.98 -38.17
CA ILE A 462 -19.16 -80.12 -37.36
C ILE A 462 -18.12 -81.01 -36.70
N GLN A 463 -16.85 -80.81 -37.07
CA GLN A 463 -15.72 -81.51 -36.48
C GLN A 463 -14.76 -80.50 -35.83
N PHE A 464 -14.04 -80.96 -34.83
CA PHE A 464 -12.97 -80.20 -34.20
C PHE A 464 -11.83 -81.13 -33.81
N SER A 465 -10.61 -80.58 -33.77
CA SER A 465 -9.43 -81.36 -33.37
C SER A 465 -9.58 -81.88 -31.92
N PRO A 466 -9.25 -83.16 -31.62
CA PRO A 466 -9.35 -83.73 -30.27
C PRO A 466 -8.53 -82.99 -29.20
N GLU A 467 -7.55 -82.21 -29.60
CA GLU A 467 -6.67 -81.42 -28.73
C GLU A 467 -7.28 -80.05 -28.33
N LEU A 468 -8.43 -79.69 -28.92
CA LEU A 468 -9.10 -78.42 -28.69
C LEU A 468 -10.09 -78.53 -27.52
N LYS A 469 -9.81 -77.80 -26.44
CA LYS A 469 -10.77 -77.59 -25.33
C LYS A 469 -11.72 -76.44 -25.67
N VAL A 470 -12.88 -76.77 -26.21
CA VAL A 470 -13.86 -75.78 -26.73
C VAL A 470 -14.47 -74.89 -25.64
N GLU A 471 -14.45 -75.34 -24.38
CA GLU A 471 -15.00 -74.64 -23.22
C GLU A 471 -14.09 -73.48 -22.74
N GLU A 472 -12.78 -73.62 -22.96
CA GLU A 472 -11.76 -72.66 -22.50
C GLU A 472 -11.45 -71.57 -23.56
N VAL A 473 -11.89 -71.77 -24.81
CA VAL A 473 -11.61 -70.86 -25.93
C VAL A 473 -12.71 -69.82 -26.06
N LEU A 474 -12.37 -68.54 -25.83
CA LEU A 474 -13.32 -67.43 -25.95
C LEU A 474 -13.20 -66.74 -27.31
N ILE A 475 -14.32 -66.66 -28.03
CA ILE A 475 -14.45 -65.96 -29.32
C ILE A 475 -15.53 -64.87 -29.26
N PRO A 476 -15.45 -63.83 -30.12
CA PRO A 476 -16.51 -62.84 -30.24
C PRO A 476 -17.85 -63.52 -30.58
N SER A 477 -18.90 -63.17 -29.83
CA SER A 477 -20.22 -63.79 -29.98
C SER A 477 -20.78 -63.64 -31.39
N MET A 478 -21.45 -64.68 -31.91
CA MET A 478 -22.14 -64.66 -33.19
C MET A 478 -21.24 -64.25 -34.37
N LEU A 479 -19.97 -64.66 -34.36
CA LEU A 479 -19.02 -64.35 -35.41
C LEU A 479 -19.18 -65.30 -36.60
N LEU A 480 -19.53 -66.57 -36.34
CA LEU A 480 -19.56 -67.63 -37.34
C LEU A 480 -20.92 -67.78 -38.01
N GLN A 481 -22.00 -67.43 -37.31
CA GLN A 481 -23.36 -67.54 -37.83
C GLN A 481 -23.56 -66.91 -39.23
N PRO A 482 -23.06 -65.69 -39.52
CA PRO A 482 -23.24 -65.09 -40.86
C PRO A 482 -22.49 -65.86 -41.96
N LEU A 483 -21.38 -66.53 -41.63
CA LEU A 483 -20.62 -67.32 -42.59
C LEU A 483 -21.37 -68.60 -42.95
N VAL A 484 -21.92 -69.27 -41.94
CA VAL A 484 -22.76 -70.46 -42.12
C VAL A 484 -24.07 -70.11 -42.84
N GLU A 485 -24.69 -68.97 -42.53
CA GLU A 485 -25.87 -68.48 -43.26
C GLU A 485 -25.57 -68.30 -44.75
N ASN A 486 -24.42 -67.72 -45.09
CA ASN A 486 -24.01 -67.58 -46.49
C ASN A 486 -23.82 -68.94 -47.18
N ALA A 487 -23.20 -69.92 -46.50
CA ALA A 487 -23.05 -71.28 -47.01
C ALA A 487 -24.41 -71.95 -47.31
N ILE A 488 -25.44 -71.70 -46.49
CA ILE A 488 -26.80 -72.21 -46.72
C ILE A 488 -27.47 -71.49 -47.89
N VAL A 489 -27.58 -70.16 -47.80
CA VAL A 489 -28.40 -69.35 -48.72
C VAL A 489 -27.82 -69.31 -50.13
N HIS A 490 -26.50 -69.17 -50.25
CA HIS A 490 -25.80 -69.01 -51.52
C HIS A 490 -25.12 -70.30 -52.00
N GLY A 491 -24.70 -71.19 -51.09
CA GLY A 491 -24.05 -72.44 -51.43
C GLY A 491 -25.04 -73.56 -51.75
N VAL A 492 -25.78 -74.04 -50.74
CA VAL A 492 -26.53 -75.32 -50.84
C VAL A 492 -28.02 -75.21 -51.18
N LYS A 493 -28.65 -74.02 -51.07
CA LYS A 493 -30.11 -73.81 -51.22
C LYS A 493 -30.74 -74.42 -52.48
N ASN A 494 -30.01 -74.46 -53.60
CA ASN A 494 -30.52 -74.91 -54.89
C ASN A 494 -30.01 -76.29 -55.33
N ARG A 495 -29.27 -77.02 -54.48
CA ARG A 495 -28.75 -78.38 -54.76
C ARG A 495 -29.52 -79.45 -53.99
N GLU A 496 -29.53 -80.67 -54.52
CA GLU A 496 -30.16 -81.84 -53.87
C GLU A 496 -29.19 -82.63 -52.99
N ASP A 497 -27.87 -82.44 -53.19
CA ASP A 497 -26.77 -83.11 -52.49
C ASP A 497 -25.97 -82.15 -51.59
N GLY A 498 -26.63 -81.15 -51.01
CA GLY A 498 -25.96 -80.09 -50.22
C GLY A 498 -25.19 -80.63 -49.02
N LYS A 499 -23.91 -80.24 -48.89
CA LYS A 499 -23.02 -80.57 -47.78
C LYS A 499 -22.35 -79.31 -47.25
N ILE A 500 -22.42 -79.12 -45.93
CA ILE A 500 -21.70 -78.06 -45.21
C ILE A 500 -20.75 -78.73 -44.22
N TYR A 501 -19.47 -78.43 -44.31
CA TYR A 501 -18.45 -78.95 -43.41
C TYR A 501 -17.85 -77.80 -42.61
N ILE A 502 -17.92 -77.90 -41.29
CA ILE A 502 -17.33 -76.92 -40.37
C ILE A 502 -16.23 -77.65 -39.61
N TYR A 503 -15.01 -77.16 -39.71
CA TYR A 503 -13.85 -77.72 -39.01
C TYR A 503 -13.13 -76.65 -38.21
N VAL A 504 -12.84 -76.98 -36.95
CA VAL A 504 -12.14 -76.06 -36.05
C VAL A 504 -10.90 -76.73 -35.49
N GLU A 505 -9.77 -76.06 -35.65
CA GLU A 505 -8.48 -76.53 -35.14
C GLU A 505 -7.70 -75.40 -34.47
N LYS A 506 -6.81 -75.79 -33.57
CA LYS A 506 -5.87 -74.87 -32.94
C LYS A 506 -4.51 -75.04 -33.60
N GLU A 507 -4.06 -74.01 -34.31
CA GLU A 507 -2.75 -73.97 -34.92
C GLU A 507 -1.84 -73.05 -34.08
N GLY A 508 -1.11 -73.65 -33.12
CA GLY A 508 -0.27 -72.92 -32.17
C GLY A 508 -1.09 -72.01 -31.23
N ALA A 509 -0.89 -70.69 -31.33
CA ALA A 509 -1.61 -69.69 -30.54
C ALA A 509 -2.86 -69.12 -31.25
N ALA A 510 -3.11 -69.52 -32.50
CA ALA A 510 -4.27 -69.07 -33.28
C ALA A 510 -5.33 -70.16 -33.39
N LEU A 511 -6.59 -69.75 -33.38
CA LEU A 511 -7.72 -70.60 -33.73
C LEU A 511 -7.96 -70.48 -35.25
N HIS A 512 -7.95 -71.61 -35.93
CA HIS A 512 -8.24 -71.69 -37.36
C HIS A 512 -9.60 -72.36 -37.55
N LEU A 513 -10.52 -71.67 -38.23
CA LEU A 513 -11.86 -72.16 -38.52
C LEU A 513 -12.04 -72.24 -40.03
N LEU A 514 -12.52 -73.39 -40.46
CA LEU A 514 -12.77 -73.74 -41.85
C LEU A 514 -14.26 -73.99 -42.04
N ILE A 515 -14.88 -73.28 -42.98
CA ILE A 515 -16.27 -73.55 -43.38
C ILE A 515 -16.27 -73.82 -44.88
N GLU A 516 -16.66 -75.03 -45.26
CA GLU A 516 -16.76 -75.46 -46.65
C GLU A 516 -18.20 -75.79 -47.04
N ASP A 517 -18.58 -75.40 -48.24
CA ASP A 517 -19.80 -75.86 -48.90
C ASP A 517 -19.49 -76.47 -50.27
N ASN A 518 -20.36 -77.36 -50.74
CA ASN A 518 -20.28 -77.96 -52.09
C ASN A 518 -21.20 -77.24 -53.12
N GLY A 519 -21.45 -75.95 -52.91
CA GLY A 519 -22.31 -75.12 -53.74
C GLY A 519 -21.70 -74.74 -55.09
N SER A 520 -22.27 -73.71 -55.73
CA SER A 520 -21.85 -73.25 -57.06
C SER A 520 -20.51 -72.49 -57.10
N GLY A 521 -19.86 -72.28 -55.95
CA GLY A 521 -18.68 -71.42 -55.81
C GLY A 521 -18.98 -69.93 -56.03
N ILE A 522 -17.94 -69.10 -55.88
CA ILE A 522 -17.98 -67.65 -56.13
C ILE A 522 -17.86 -67.41 -57.65
N PRO A 523 -18.84 -66.77 -58.30
CA PRO A 523 -18.80 -66.53 -59.74
C PRO A 523 -17.65 -65.59 -60.13
N VAL A 524 -16.86 -65.98 -61.13
CA VAL A 524 -15.64 -65.28 -61.60
C VAL A 524 -15.96 -63.99 -62.38
N THR A 525 -17.20 -63.75 -62.77
CA THR A 525 -17.61 -62.53 -63.49
C THR A 525 -18.12 -61.43 -62.53
N LYS A 526 -17.35 -60.34 -62.41
CA LYS A 526 -17.80 -59.07 -61.80
C LYS A 526 -18.85 -58.41 -62.71
N ASN A 527 -20.09 -58.90 -62.70
CA ASN A 527 -21.23 -58.14 -63.22
C ASN A 527 -21.90 -57.35 -62.07
N ALA A 528 -21.95 -56.04 -62.26
CA ALA A 528 -22.28 -55.03 -61.26
C ALA A 528 -23.79 -54.80 -61.02
N ASN A 529 -24.68 -55.69 -61.48
CA ASN A 529 -26.14 -55.47 -61.44
C ASN A 529 -26.94 -56.62 -60.80
N SER A 530 -26.52 -57.11 -59.63
CA SER A 530 -27.45 -57.77 -58.71
C SER A 530 -27.50 -56.99 -57.39
N LEU A 531 -28.58 -56.25 -57.19
CA LEU A 531 -28.84 -55.34 -56.07
C LEU A 531 -29.03 -56.07 -54.71
N HIS A 532 -28.60 -57.32 -54.60
CA HIS A 532 -28.70 -58.19 -53.43
C HIS A 532 -27.33 -58.78 -53.03
N ARG A 533 -26.23 -58.13 -53.45
CA ARG A 533 -24.86 -58.54 -53.14
C ARG A 533 -24.43 -57.98 -51.77
N SER A 534 -24.63 -58.82 -50.75
CA SER A 534 -23.86 -58.98 -49.50
C SER A 534 -23.75 -57.85 -48.47
N MET A 535 -24.85 -57.17 -48.12
CA MET A 535 -24.89 -56.28 -46.93
C MET A 535 -24.41 -56.99 -45.65
N SER A 536 -24.78 -58.26 -45.44
CA SER A 536 -24.35 -59.04 -44.27
C SER A 536 -22.83 -59.28 -44.22
N MET A 537 -22.16 -59.42 -45.38
CA MET A 537 -20.70 -59.60 -45.45
C MET A 537 -19.95 -58.29 -45.25
N ASP A 538 -20.47 -57.17 -45.75
CA ASP A 538 -19.89 -55.85 -45.51
C ASP A 538 -20.01 -55.45 -44.05
N ILE A 539 -21.13 -55.78 -43.39
CA ILE A 539 -21.29 -55.57 -41.94
C ILE A 539 -20.35 -56.50 -41.16
N LEU A 540 -20.17 -57.77 -41.56
CA LEU A 540 -19.20 -58.67 -40.92
C LEU A 540 -17.76 -58.15 -41.06
N LYS A 541 -17.37 -57.65 -42.23
CA LYS A 541 -16.04 -57.03 -42.45
C LYS A 541 -15.84 -55.77 -41.61
N GLN A 542 -16.84 -54.88 -41.55
CA GLN A 542 -16.83 -53.70 -40.67
C GLN A 542 -16.69 -54.10 -39.20
N ARG A 543 -17.41 -55.17 -38.78
CA ARG A 543 -17.34 -55.72 -37.43
C ARG A 543 -15.95 -56.27 -37.12
N ILE A 544 -15.36 -57.07 -37.99
CA ILE A 544 -13.99 -57.57 -37.84
C ILE A 544 -12.99 -56.40 -37.73
N LEU A 545 -13.16 -55.34 -38.52
CA LEU A 545 -12.31 -54.15 -38.45
C LEU A 545 -12.43 -53.40 -37.12
N VAL A 546 -13.63 -53.30 -36.55
CA VAL A 546 -13.84 -52.72 -35.22
C VAL A 546 -13.21 -53.61 -34.15
N LEU A 547 -13.43 -54.93 -34.21
CA LEU A 547 -12.87 -55.90 -33.26
C LEU A 547 -11.34 -55.88 -33.26
N ASN A 548 -10.70 -55.79 -34.43
CA ASN A 548 -9.23 -55.68 -34.54
C ASN A 548 -8.68 -54.34 -34.03
N LYS A 549 -9.50 -53.26 -34.00
CA LYS A 549 -9.08 -51.94 -33.49
C LYS A 549 -9.26 -51.78 -31.98
N THR A 550 -10.28 -52.42 -31.41
CA THR A 550 -10.68 -52.21 -30.00
C THR A 550 -10.41 -53.40 -29.10
N GLY A 551 -10.27 -54.61 -29.66
CA GLY A 551 -10.09 -55.86 -28.92
C GLY A 551 -8.65 -56.39 -28.97
N PRO A 552 -8.32 -57.39 -28.14
CA PRO A 552 -7.00 -58.05 -28.13
C PRO A 552 -6.84 -59.07 -29.26
N TYR A 553 -7.75 -59.12 -30.23
CA TYR A 553 -7.77 -60.15 -31.26
C TYR A 553 -7.38 -59.57 -32.61
N GLN A 554 -6.59 -60.32 -33.36
CA GLN A 554 -6.36 -60.08 -34.77
C GLN A 554 -7.05 -61.18 -35.56
N ILE A 555 -8.17 -60.81 -36.17
CA ILE A 555 -9.03 -61.68 -36.98
C ILE A 555 -8.76 -61.40 -38.45
N SER A 556 -8.40 -62.44 -39.21
CA SER A 556 -8.28 -62.41 -40.66
C SER A 556 -9.22 -63.42 -41.29
N MET A 557 -9.89 -63.02 -42.37
CA MET A 557 -10.86 -63.84 -43.08
C MET A 557 -10.49 -63.88 -44.57
N GLU A 558 -10.32 -65.08 -45.11
CA GLU A 558 -10.06 -65.34 -46.52
C GLU A 558 -11.15 -66.24 -47.08
N ILE A 559 -11.62 -65.94 -48.29
CA ILE A 559 -12.68 -66.70 -48.97
C ILE A 559 -12.12 -67.14 -50.31
N SER A 560 -12.14 -68.45 -50.57
CA SER A 560 -11.61 -69.08 -51.77
C SER A 560 -12.63 -70.05 -52.39
N ASN A 561 -12.41 -70.42 -53.66
CA ASN A 561 -13.21 -71.46 -54.32
C ASN A 561 -12.55 -72.82 -54.15
N LYS A 562 -13.34 -73.86 -53.86
CA LYS A 562 -12.86 -75.24 -53.79
C LYS A 562 -12.59 -75.75 -55.21
N GLN A 563 -11.37 -76.24 -55.47
CA GLN A 563 -10.97 -76.86 -56.73
C GLN A 563 -10.98 -78.39 -56.59
N MET A 564 -11.88 -79.05 -57.30
CA MET A 564 -11.77 -80.47 -57.68
C MET A 564 -11.79 -80.52 -59.21
N ASP A 565 -10.98 -81.39 -59.81
CA ASP A 565 -10.76 -81.61 -61.24
C ASP A 565 -11.76 -80.92 -62.19
N GLY A 566 -11.37 -79.77 -62.73
CA GLY A 566 -11.94 -79.18 -63.96
C GLY A 566 -13.22 -78.34 -63.85
N ALA A 567 -13.92 -78.27 -62.72
CA ALA A 567 -15.00 -77.30 -62.50
C ALA A 567 -15.22 -77.00 -61.00
N SER A 568 -15.18 -75.72 -60.59
CA SER A 568 -15.43 -75.33 -59.19
C SER A 568 -16.82 -75.77 -58.74
N GLN A 569 -16.90 -76.59 -57.68
CA GLN A 569 -18.16 -76.94 -57.01
C GLN A 569 -18.02 -76.75 -55.49
N GLY A 570 -17.76 -75.52 -55.05
CA GLY A 570 -17.84 -75.16 -53.63
C GLY A 570 -17.15 -73.84 -53.25
N THR A 571 -17.55 -73.24 -52.12
CA THR A 571 -16.85 -72.12 -51.47
C THR A 571 -16.21 -72.57 -50.16
N CYS A 572 -15.02 -72.04 -49.88
CA CYS A 572 -14.25 -72.30 -48.67
C CYS A 572 -13.93 -70.99 -47.98
N VAL A 573 -14.21 -70.90 -46.68
CA VAL A 573 -13.91 -69.74 -45.83
C VAL A 573 -12.90 -70.15 -44.78
N HIS A 574 -11.74 -69.48 -44.79
CA HIS A 574 -10.72 -69.57 -43.75
C HIS A 574 -10.84 -68.37 -42.83
N LEU A 575 -11.11 -68.62 -41.55
CA LEU A 575 -11.11 -67.60 -40.51
C LEU A 575 -10.00 -67.92 -39.51
N ARG A 576 -9.04 -67.02 -39.38
CA ARG A 576 -7.95 -67.14 -38.40
C ARG A 576 -8.13 -66.08 -37.33
N ILE A 577 -8.20 -66.53 -36.08
CA ILE A 577 -8.35 -65.68 -34.89
C ILE A 577 -7.09 -65.87 -34.05
N SER A 578 -6.25 -64.84 -34.01
CA SER A 578 -5.10 -64.79 -33.11
C SER A 578 -5.37 -63.81 -31.96
N ARG A 579 -4.83 -64.10 -30.79
CA ARG A 579 -4.98 -63.30 -29.57
C ARG A 579 -3.63 -62.79 -29.11
#